data_AF-A0A7Y3XBZ3-F1
#
_entry.id   AF-A0A7Y3XBZ3-F1
#
_cell.length_a   1.000
_cell.length_b   1.000
_cell.length_c   1.000
_cell.angle_alpha   90.00
_cell.angle_beta   90.00
_cell.angle_gamma   90.00
#
_symmetry.space_group_name_H-M   'P 1'
#
loop_
_entity.id
_entity.type
_entity.pdbx_description
1 polymer ?
#
loop_
_entity_poly.entity_id
_entity_poly.type
_entity_poly.pdbx_seq_one_letter_code
_entity_poly.pdbx_strand_id
1 'polypeptide(L)'
;EDIDGLYHNVDTEYKRLPALHERLWGFFRDVQNTADQEAFRRVLMPHYQQDDDGHDYDANQSLREDFYAALTDFGMCLKLALSSRSFFEDASFSEATIETYKRDLRWFVKLRQIAKQDAQETIDYSAYEKQIRKLVDDDVTATHIRDNDGLYAVDQLGQAPEDEWSDEKTRNEADRIRTRTKKTIEEELGDDPYAQKVFSELLKDAIAAADAAFDYPGKQYALLKEVEEQVRERSVPGIPAKLKDNPHARAYYGVFRLQLGDATVDAMSEEAHEALINDALAIDALVDQQVAENTLNPQGIEAGIRQSLLPTLYKRFGMEQAKAIIDEVIHIVRVGRKPS
;
A
#
# COMPACT_ATOMS: atom_id res chain seq x y z
N GLU A 1 39.56 28.03 20.74
CA GLU A 1 38.51 27.86 21.78
C GLU A 1 37.13 27.58 21.15
N ASP A 2 37.01 26.67 20.17
CA ASP A 2 35.68 26.34 19.60
C ASP A 2 35.56 24.87 19.15
N ILE A 3 36.46 24.03 19.66
CA ILE A 3 36.45 22.57 19.48
C ILE A 3 36.03 21.90 20.79
N ASP A 4 36.48 22.41 21.94
CA ASP A 4 36.11 21.91 23.27
C ASP A 4 34.59 22.02 23.56
N GLY A 5 33.89 23.03 23.00
CA GLY A 5 32.44 23.17 23.12
C GLY A 5 31.65 22.13 22.31
N LEU A 6 32.18 21.70 21.16
CA LEU A 6 31.60 20.63 20.34
C LEU A 6 31.82 19.26 20.99
N TYR A 7 33.01 19.03 21.58
CA TYR A 7 33.32 17.81 22.35
C TYR A 7 32.50 17.72 23.63
N HIS A 8 32.33 18.81 24.38
CA HIS A 8 31.49 18.82 25.60
C HIS A 8 30.01 18.54 25.32
N ASN A 9 29.50 18.96 24.15
CA ASN A 9 28.13 18.67 23.74
C ASN A 9 27.97 17.16 23.49
N VAL A 10 28.87 16.57 22.70
CA VAL A 10 28.92 15.12 22.42
C VAL A 10 29.09 14.27 23.68
N ASP A 11 29.88 14.73 24.66
CA ASP A 11 30.16 14.02 25.91
C ASP A 11 28.97 13.95 26.89
N THR A 12 27.86 14.64 26.62
CA THR A 12 26.66 14.59 27.47
C THR A 12 25.37 14.26 26.72
N GLU A 13 25.43 14.09 25.40
CA GLU A 13 24.27 13.72 24.57
C GLU A 13 23.57 12.44 25.06
N TYR A 14 24.32 11.47 25.60
CA TYR A 14 23.75 10.23 26.14
C TYR A 14 22.75 10.47 27.29
N LYS A 15 22.81 11.62 27.97
CA LYS A 15 21.87 11.97 29.04
C LYS A 15 20.44 12.18 28.54
N ARG A 16 20.25 12.31 27.23
CA ARG A 16 18.94 12.39 26.58
C ARG A 16 18.29 11.01 26.41
N LEU A 17 19.05 9.92 26.52
CA LEU A 17 18.55 8.56 26.28
C LEU A 17 17.31 8.19 27.11
N PRO A 18 17.22 8.48 28.41
CA PRO A 18 16.02 8.13 29.19
C PRO A 18 14.76 8.82 28.65
N ALA A 19 14.83 10.11 28.33
CA ALA A 19 13.69 10.86 27.81
C ALA A 19 13.31 10.43 26.39
N LEU A 20 14.29 10.10 25.55
CA LEU A 20 14.05 9.59 24.19
C LEU A 20 13.45 8.18 24.21
N HIS A 21 13.91 7.32 25.11
CA HIS A 21 13.36 5.99 25.34
C HIS A 21 11.93 6.06 25.88
N GLU A 22 11.67 6.94 26.85
CA GLU A 22 10.31 7.19 27.36
C GLU A 22 9.38 7.72 26.27
N ARG A 23 9.84 8.66 25.42
CA ARG A 23 9.07 9.16 24.27
C ARG A 23 8.69 8.02 23.32
N LEU A 24 9.61 7.11 23.04
CA LEU A 24 9.40 5.95 22.17
C LEU A 24 8.33 5.00 22.71
N TRP A 25 8.42 4.65 23.99
CA TRP A 25 7.41 3.85 24.69
C TRP A 25 6.07 4.60 24.82
N GLY A 26 6.13 5.92 24.84
CA GLY A 26 4.98 6.82 24.95
C GLY A 26 3.96 6.69 23.82
N PHE A 27 4.33 6.16 22.65
CA PHE A 27 3.38 5.85 21.56
C PHE A 27 2.50 4.64 21.88
N PHE A 28 2.91 3.79 22.82
CA PHE A 28 2.28 2.48 23.10
C PHE A 28 1.77 2.38 24.54
N ARG A 29 1.42 3.50 25.18
CA ARG A 29 0.96 3.55 26.59
C ARG A 29 -0.26 2.67 26.87
N ASP A 30 -1.10 2.48 25.86
CA ASP A 30 -2.33 1.69 25.97
C ASP A 30 -2.09 0.19 25.72
N VAL A 31 -0.88 -0.21 25.34
CA VAL A 31 -0.51 -1.62 25.17
C VAL A 31 -0.22 -2.25 26.53
N GLN A 32 -1.17 -3.06 27.02
CA GLN A 32 -1.06 -3.68 28.35
C GLN A 32 -0.08 -4.87 28.40
N ASN A 33 0.00 -5.65 27.32
CA ASN A 33 0.87 -6.82 27.24
C ASN A 33 2.05 -6.54 26.31
N THR A 34 3.22 -6.26 26.87
CA THR A 34 4.42 -5.94 26.08
C THR A 34 5.02 -7.15 25.35
N ALA A 35 4.59 -8.37 25.67
CA ALA A 35 4.96 -9.58 24.93
C ALA A 35 4.12 -9.80 23.67
N ASP A 36 3.01 -9.08 23.53
CA ASP A 36 2.10 -9.18 22.40
C ASP A 36 2.54 -8.23 21.29
N GLN A 37 3.24 -8.78 20.29
CA GLN A 37 3.75 -8.00 19.16
C GLN A 37 2.63 -7.39 18.31
N GLU A 38 1.47 -8.04 18.24
CA GLU A 38 0.33 -7.59 17.42
C GLU A 38 -0.34 -6.36 18.04
N ALA A 39 -0.36 -6.26 19.37
CA ALA A 39 -0.89 -5.08 20.06
C ALA A 39 -0.14 -3.79 19.71
N PHE A 40 1.19 -3.84 19.58
CA PHE A 40 1.97 -2.68 19.14
C PHE A 40 1.79 -2.39 17.66
N ARG A 41 1.68 -3.44 16.83
CA ARG A 41 1.42 -3.26 15.39
C ARG A 41 0.12 -2.51 15.15
N ARG A 42 -0.96 -2.87 15.87
CA ARG A 42 -2.28 -2.25 15.75
C ARG A 42 -2.25 -0.74 15.97
N VAL A 43 -1.44 -0.25 16.92
CA VAL A 43 -1.30 1.19 17.19
C VAL A 43 -0.81 1.95 15.95
N LEU A 44 0.03 1.31 15.13
CA LEU A 44 0.61 1.93 13.94
C LEU A 44 -0.15 1.61 12.65
N MET A 45 -1.10 0.66 12.66
CA MET A 45 -1.80 0.26 11.43
C MET A 45 -2.54 1.45 10.80
N PRO A 46 -2.59 1.53 9.46
CA PRO A 46 -3.37 2.55 8.75
C PRO A 46 -4.82 2.55 9.20
N HIS A 47 -5.37 3.74 9.42
CA HIS A 47 -6.75 3.92 9.78
C HIS A 47 -7.40 4.96 8.88
N TYR A 48 -7.99 4.49 7.79
CA TYR A 48 -8.61 5.35 6.78
C TYR A 48 -9.95 5.91 7.26
N GLN A 49 -10.06 7.23 7.21
CA GLN A 49 -11.25 8.01 7.48
C GLN A 49 -11.54 8.95 6.30
N GLN A 50 -12.76 9.48 6.23
CA GLN A 50 -13.14 10.50 5.25
C GLN A 50 -13.17 11.87 5.90
N ASP A 51 -12.61 12.87 5.22
CA ASP A 51 -12.77 14.27 5.61
C ASP A 51 -14.18 14.80 5.27
N ASP A 52 -14.45 16.06 5.66
CA ASP A 52 -15.75 16.71 5.40
C ASP A 52 -16.06 16.86 3.89
N ASP A 53 -15.02 16.80 3.03
CA ASP A 53 -15.12 16.86 1.58
C ASP A 53 -15.23 15.46 0.92
N GLY A 54 -15.18 14.39 1.72
CA GLY A 54 -15.29 13.01 1.28
C GLY A 54 -14.00 12.39 0.74
N HIS A 55 -12.84 13.02 0.95
CA HIS A 55 -11.55 12.45 0.62
C HIS A 55 -11.07 11.50 1.71
N ASP A 56 -10.60 10.33 1.30
CA ASP A 56 -10.01 9.37 2.22
C ASP A 56 -8.60 9.83 2.64
N TYR A 57 -8.32 9.78 3.94
CA TYR A 57 -7.00 10.00 4.51
C TYR A 57 -6.69 8.98 5.62
N ASP A 58 -5.41 8.68 5.83
CA ASP A 58 -4.97 7.82 6.93
C ASP A 58 -4.78 8.64 8.21
N ALA A 59 -5.69 8.47 9.16
CA ALA A 59 -5.66 9.17 10.44
C ALA A 59 -4.42 8.85 11.29
N ASN A 60 -3.79 7.69 11.06
CA ASN A 60 -2.59 7.25 11.79
C ASN A 60 -1.29 7.64 11.08
N GLN A 61 -1.34 8.33 9.94
CA GLN A 61 -0.13 8.74 9.21
C GLN A 61 0.79 9.62 10.08
N SER A 62 0.26 10.68 10.69
CA SER A 62 1.06 11.58 11.54
C SER A 62 1.66 10.85 12.74
N LEU A 63 0.90 9.91 13.34
CA LEU A 63 1.37 9.09 14.46
C LEU A 63 2.56 8.22 14.06
N ARG A 64 2.50 7.58 12.88
CA ARG A 64 3.62 6.79 12.34
C ARG A 64 4.84 7.67 12.05
N GLU A 65 4.66 8.82 11.42
CA GLU A 65 5.74 9.77 11.13
C GLU A 65 6.45 10.23 12.42
N ASP A 66 5.69 10.58 13.46
CA ASP A 66 6.21 10.96 14.77
C ASP A 66 6.96 9.82 15.47
N PHE A 67 6.43 8.59 15.39
CA PHE A 67 7.09 7.40 15.90
C PHE A 67 8.42 7.15 15.17
N TYR A 68 8.45 7.27 13.84
CA TYR A 68 9.66 7.11 13.04
C TYR A 68 10.73 8.14 13.37
N ALA A 69 10.32 9.40 13.59
CA ALA A 69 11.21 10.47 14.02
C ALA A 69 11.77 10.20 15.42
N ALA A 70 10.91 9.82 16.39
CA ALA A 70 11.35 9.50 17.75
C ALA A 70 12.31 8.30 17.79
N LEU A 71 12.03 7.25 17.01
CA LEU A 71 12.95 6.12 16.84
C LEU A 71 14.28 6.55 16.23
N THR A 72 14.22 7.51 15.30
CA THR A 72 15.41 8.05 14.65
C THR A 72 16.30 8.79 15.65
N ASP A 73 15.71 9.69 16.44
CA ASP A 73 16.39 10.45 17.49
C ASP A 73 17.03 9.52 18.53
N PHE A 74 16.27 8.53 19.02
CA PHE A 74 16.74 7.56 20.00
C PHE A 74 17.91 6.73 19.46
N GLY A 75 17.79 6.18 18.24
CA GLY A 75 18.84 5.37 17.64
C GLY A 75 20.14 6.15 17.38
N MET A 76 20.05 7.42 16.95
CA MET A 76 21.23 8.28 16.76
C MET A 76 21.91 8.59 18.09
N CYS A 77 21.13 8.94 19.11
CA CYS A 77 21.63 9.23 20.44
C CYS A 77 22.33 8.01 21.06
N LEU A 78 21.72 6.81 20.94
CA LEU A 78 22.30 5.57 21.46
C LEU A 78 23.59 5.21 20.74
N LYS A 79 23.63 5.40 19.41
CA LYS A 79 24.84 5.20 18.63
C LYS A 79 26.00 6.08 19.09
N LEU A 80 25.74 7.37 19.29
CA LEU A 80 26.76 8.31 19.75
C LEU A 80 27.21 7.95 21.18
N ALA A 81 26.27 7.62 22.05
CA ALA A 81 26.54 7.18 23.41
C ALA A 81 27.46 5.96 23.47
N LEU A 82 27.18 4.92 22.67
CA LEU A 82 27.99 3.70 22.61
C LEU A 82 29.40 3.93 22.06
N SER A 83 29.65 5.04 21.38
CA SER A 83 30.99 5.45 20.94
C SER A 83 31.72 6.34 21.96
N SER A 84 31.04 6.79 23.02
CA SER A 84 31.59 7.67 24.04
C SER A 84 32.05 6.88 25.27
N ARG A 85 33.29 7.12 25.68
CA ARG A 85 33.84 6.55 26.92
C ARG A 85 33.12 7.09 28.16
N SER A 86 32.75 8.37 28.13
CA SER A 86 32.05 9.07 29.21
C SER A 86 30.70 8.43 29.54
N PHE A 87 30.05 7.78 28.57
CA PHE A 87 28.80 7.05 28.76
C PHE A 87 28.97 5.82 29.66
N PHE A 88 30.04 5.04 29.46
CA PHE A 88 30.32 3.84 30.24
C PHE A 88 30.90 4.13 31.62
N GLU A 89 31.45 5.33 31.82
CA GLU A 89 31.97 5.79 33.12
C GLU A 89 30.88 6.46 34.00
N ASP A 90 29.71 6.80 33.42
CA ASP A 90 28.59 7.40 34.15
C ASP A 90 27.77 6.32 34.89
N ALA A 91 27.84 6.33 36.21
CA ALA A 91 27.14 5.38 37.08
C ALA A 91 25.61 5.45 37.01
N SER A 92 25.02 6.48 36.39
CA SER A 92 23.58 6.56 36.16
C SER A 92 23.07 5.60 35.08
N PHE A 93 23.97 5.04 34.25
CA PHE A 93 23.65 4.08 33.20
C PHE A 93 24.24 2.72 33.54
N SER A 94 23.42 1.84 34.11
CA SER A 94 23.84 0.46 34.36
C SER A 94 23.99 -0.32 33.04
N GLU A 95 24.84 -1.35 33.04
CA GLU A 95 24.98 -2.27 31.90
C GLU A 95 23.63 -2.88 31.49
N ALA A 96 22.78 -3.23 32.47
CA ALA A 96 21.42 -3.72 32.21
C ALA A 96 20.51 -2.70 31.51
N THR A 97 20.66 -1.41 31.83
CA THR A 97 19.94 -0.31 31.17
C THR A 97 20.40 -0.17 29.72
N ILE A 98 21.71 -0.23 29.49
CA ILE A 98 22.31 -0.15 28.15
C ILE A 98 21.80 -1.30 27.28
N GLU A 99 21.80 -2.53 27.81
CA GLU A 99 21.28 -3.70 27.10
C GLU A 99 19.78 -3.61 26.82
N THR A 100 19.00 -3.02 27.74
CA THR A 100 17.58 -2.74 27.51
C THR A 100 17.39 -1.78 26.33
N TYR A 101 18.14 -0.67 26.29
CA TYR A 101 18.08 0.28 25.18
C TYR A 101 18.43 -0.35 23.83
N LYS A 102 19.48 -1.18 23.78
CA LYS A 102 19.86 -1.90 22.55
C LYS A 102 18.77 -2.89 22.12
N ARG A 103 18.24 -3.68 23.05
CA ARG A 103 17.17 -4.65 22.77
C ARG A 103 15.92 -3.95 22.24
N ASP A 104 15.51 -2.88 22.89
CA ASP A 104 14.31 -2.15 22.53
C ASP A 104 14.52 -1.47 21.17
N LEU A 105 15.68 -0.83 20.91
CA LEU A 105 16.00 -0.27 19.58
C LEU A 105 15.85 -1.32 18.46
N ARG A 106 16.40 -2.53 18.65
CA ARG A 106 16.24 -3.64 17.69
C ARG A 106 14.77 -3.96 17.43
N TRP A 107 14.01 -4.04 18.49
CA TRP A 107 12.60 -4.41 18.43
C TRP A 107 11.76 -3.33 17.72
N PHE A 108 11.93 -2.05 18.08
CA PHE A 108 11.23 -0.94 17.45
C PHE A 108 11.64 -0.71 15.98
N VAL A 109 12.88 -1.01 15.59
CA VAL A 109 13.29 -1.00 14.17
C VAL A 109 12.53 -2.06 13.37
N LYS A 110 12.36 -3.27 13.92
CA LYS A 110 11.53 -4.31 13.28
C LYS A 110 10.07 -3.87 13.21
N LEU A 111 9.52 -3.31 14.29
CA LEU A 111 8.16 -2.78 14.31
C LEU A 111 7.95 -1.69 13.24
N ARG A 112 8.90 -0.76 13.08
CA ARG A 112 8.87 0.27 12.02
C ARG A 112 8.82 -0.34 10.63
N GLN A 113 9.61 -1.39 10.37
CA GLN A 113 9.60 -2.08 9.07
C GLN A 113 8.22 -2.69 8.78
N ILE A 114 7.63 -3.34 9.78
CA ILE A 114 6.29 -3.91 9.67
C ILE A 114 5.25 -2.81 9.45
N ALA A 115 5.28 -1.71 10.23
CA ALA A 115 4.35 -0.60 10.07
C ALA A 115 4.43 0.07 8.69
N LYS A 116 5.64 0.25 8.17
CA LYS A 116 5.85 0.74 6.79
C LYS A 116 5.26 -0.21 5.75
N GLN A 117 5.43 -1.53 5.92
CA GLN A 117 4.87 -2.53 5.02
C GLN A 117 3.34 -2.53 5.07
N ASP A 118 2.76 -2.49 6.26
CA ASP A 118 1.31 -2.46 6.47
C ASP A 118 0.68 -1.19 5.86
N ALA A 119 1.36 -0.05 5.99
CA ALA A 119 0.98 1.22 5.37
C ALA A 119 1.37 1.34 3.89
N GLN A 120 2.06 0.34 3.34
CA GLN A 120 2.63 0.34 2.00
C GLN A 120 3.45 1.61 1.69
N GLU A 121 4.11 2.14 2.70
CA GLU A 121 5.03 3.27 2.59
C GLU A 121 6.34 2.81 1.94
N THR A 122 6.92 3.65 1.09
CA THR A 122 8.19 3.32 0.45
C THR A 122 9.27 3.04 1.49
N ILE A 123 9.88 1.85 1.38
CA ILE A 123 11.03 1.47 2.19
C ILE A 123 12.27 2.17 1.60
N ASP A 124 12.38 3.47 1.81
CA ASP A 124 13.63 4.16 1.54
C ASP A 124 14.61 3.81 2.67
N TYR A 125 15.53 2.87 2.38
CA TYR A 125 16.65 2.53 3.25
C TYR A 125 17.64 3.68 3.28
N SER A 126 17.26 4.76 3.97
CA SER A 126 18.10 5.90 4.23
C SER A 126 19.47 5.45 4.77
N ALA A 127 20.52 6.24 4.51
CA ALA A 127 21.86 6.00 5.06
C ALA A 127 21.86 5.81 6.60
N TYR A 128 20.81 6.26 7.26
CA TYR A 128 20.54 6.09 8.68
C TYR A 128 20.13 4.66 9.07
N GLU A 129 19.23 4.01 8.33
CA GLU A 129 18.75 2.66 8.69
C GLU A 129 19.86 1.60 8.54
N LYS A 130 20.74 1.77 7.55
CA LYS A 130 21.96 0.95 7.40
C LYS A 130 22.91 1.10 8.59
N GLN A 131 22.98 2.29 9.19
CA GLN A 131 23.84 2.57 10.33
C GLN A 131 23.29 1.99 11.64
N ILE A 132 21.96 1.94 11.81
CA ILE A 132 21.36 1.25 12.96
C ILE A 132 21.51 -0.26 12.84
N ARG A 133 21.25 -0.85 11.66
CA ARG A 133 21.44 -2.29 11.43
C ARG A 133 22.86 -2.71 11.79
N LYS A 134 23.86 -1.97 11.32
CA LYS A 134 25.26 -2.25 11.67
C LYS A 134 25.55 -2.17 13.18
N LEU A 135 24.94 -1.22 13.90
CA LEU A 135 25.06 -1.12 15.36
C LEU A 135 24.39 -2.29 16.10
N VAL A 136 23.33 -2.84 15.51
CA VAL A 136 22.62 -4.03 15.99
C VAL A 136 23.45 -5.30 15.75
N ASP A 137 24.16 -5.36 14.61
CA ASP A 137 24.90 -6.54 14.15
C ASP A 137 26.34 -6.62 14.71
N ASP A 138 27.04 -5.48 14.88
CA ASP A 138 28.45 -5.43 15.32
C ASP A 138 28.66 -5.90 16.77
N ASP A 139 27.61 -5.98 17.59
CA ASP A 139 27.65 -6.37 19.01
C ASP A 139 27.46 -7.90 19.20
N VAL A 140 27.29 -8.68 18.12
CA VAL A 140 27.15 -10.14 18.13
C VAL A 140 28.52 -10.83 18.22
N THR A 141 29.29 -10.49 19.25
CA THR A 141 30.35 -11.38 19.79
C THR A 141 30.00 -11.83 21.22
N ALA A 142 28.73 -12.00 21.53
CA ALA A 142 28.31 -12.86 22.62
C ALA A 142 26.91 -13.43 22.34
N THR A 143 26.87 -14.74 22.12
CA THR A 143 25.67 -15.60 22.04
C THR A 143 24.99 -15.65 20.67
N HIS A 144 25.17 -16.81 20.02
CA HIS A 144 24.55 -17.25 18.78
C HIS A 144 23.04 -17.00 18.72
N ILE A 145 22.60 -16.26 17.70
CA ILE A 145 21.45 -16.65 16.87
C ILE A 145 21.90 -16.42 15.42
N ARG A 146 21.78 -17.45 14.59
CA ARG A 146 22.08 -17.36 13.15
C ARG A 146 21.04 -16.44 12.51
N ASP A 147 21.44 -15.24 12.11
CA ASP A 147 20.71 -14.46 11.13
C ASP A 147 20.84 -15.18 9.78
N ASN A 148 19.70 -15.61 9.25
CA ASN A 148 19.62 -16.12 7.90
C ASN A 148 19.40 -14.92 6.99
N ASP A 149 20.51 -14.39 6.49
CA ASP A 149 20.54 -13.34 5.47
C ASP A 149 19.95 -13.90 4.17
N GLY A 150 18.87 -13.27 3.72
CA GLY A 150 18.17 -13.67 2.51
C GLY A 150 16.95 -12.79 2.33
N LEU A 151 17.00 -11.93 1.30
CA LEU A 151 15.82 -11.38 0.69
C LEU A 151 14.92 -12.53 0.26
N TYR A 152 14.00 -12.92 1.11
CA TYR A 152 12.91 -13.81 0.76
C TYR A 152 11.65 -12.98 0.61
N ALA A 153 10.91 -13.24 -0.46
CA ALA A 153 9.51 -12.87 -0.58
C ALA A 153 8.75 -13.56 0.58
N VAL A 154 8.71 -12.91 1.74
CA VAL A 154 8.01 -13.43 2.93
C VAL A 154 6.56 -12.98 2.89
N ASP A 155 5.81 -13.49 1.91
CA ASP A 155 4.34 -13.43 2.01
C ASP A 155 3.72 -14.82 2.22
N GLN A 156 4.48 -15.92 2.08
CA GLN A 156 3.90 -17.27 2.19
C GLN A 156 4.77 -18.35 2.86
N LEU A 157 6.00 -18.06 3.29
CA LEU A 157 6.87 -19.08 3.89
C LEU A 157 7.02 -18.86 5.39
N GLY A 158 6.28 -19.67 6.17
CA GLY A 158 6.38 -19.73 7.64
C GLY A 158 5.14 -19.27 8.41
N GLN A 159 4.05 -18.91 7.72
CA GLN A 159 2.79 -18.62 8.39
C GLN A 159 2.10 -19.94 8.80
N ALA A 160 1.60 -20.00 10.04
CA ALA A 160 0.66 -21.04 10.44
C ALA A 160 -0.52 -21.06 9.44
N PRO A 161 -1.10 -22.23 9.12
CA PRO A 161 -2.32 -22.34 8.31
C PRO A 161 -3.38 -21.34 8.77
N GLU A 162 -4.20 -20.83 7.84
CA GLU A 162 -5.27 -19.87 8.14
C GLU A 162 -6.21 -20.37 9.27
N ASP A 163 -6.44 -21.69 9.32
CA ASP A 163 -7.26 -22.36 10.34
C ASP A 163 -6.64 -22.38 11.75
N GLU A 164 -5.36 -22.05 11.88
CA GLU A 164 -4.62 -22.01 13.15
C GLU A 164 -4.41 -20.57 13.66
N TRP A 165 -4.96 -19.57 12.97
CA TRP A 165 -4.82 -18.18 13.38
C TRP A 165 -5.67 -17.86 14.61
N SER A 166 -5.11 -17.08 15.52
CA SER A 166 -5.89 -16.44 16.57
C SER A 166 -6.83 -15.39 15.98
N ASP A 167 -7.94 -15.10 16.66
CA ASP A 167 -8.86 -14.01 16.30
C ASP A 167 -8.15 -12.67 16.05
N GLU A 168 -7.13 -12.38 16.85
CA GLU A 168 -6.31 -11.18 16.71
C GLU A 168 -5.48 -11.17 15.43
N LYS A 169 -4.80 -12.27 15.12
CA LYS A 169 -4.03 -12.41 13.88
C LYS A 169 -4.95 -12.28 12.66
N THR A 170 -6.13 -12.90 12.72
CA THR A 170 -7.13 -12.85 11.64
C THR A 170 -7.62 -11.42 11.37
N ARG A 171 -7.88 -10.62 12.42
CA ARG A 171 -8.24 -9.20 12.27
C ARG A 171 -7.12 -8.40 11.61
N ASN A 172 -5.89 -8.56 12.09
CA ASN A 172 -4.76 -7.80 11.55
C ASN A 172 -4.44 -8.18 10.10
N GLU A 173 -4.67 -9.43 9.71
CA GLU A 173 -4.55 -9.83 8.30
C GLU A 173 -5.68 -9.24 7.44
N ALA A 174 -6.90 -9.19 7.97
CA ALA A 174 -8.02 -8.54 7.29
C ALA A 174 -7.73 -7.04 7.03
N ASP A 175 -7.15 -6.33 8.01
CA ASP A 175 -6.74 -4.92 7.86
C ASP A 175 -5.60 -4.73 6.83
N ARG A 176 -4.66 -5.68 6.75
CA ARG A 176 -3.64 -5.69 5.69
C ARG A 176 -4.25 -5.85 4.31
N ILE A 177 -5.13 -6.82 4.14
CA ILE A 177 -5.84 -7.06 2.87
C ILE A 177 -6.62 -5.80 2.48
N ARG A 178 -7.34 -5.18 3.42
CA ARG A 178 -8.06 -3.92 3.19
C ARG A 178 -7.14 -2.85 2.61
N THR A 179 -6.00 -2.61 3.26
CA THR A 179 -5.06 -1.56 2.87
C THR A 179 -4.43 -1.86 1.52
N ARG A 180 -3.93 -3.09 1.35
CA ARG A 180 -3.31 -3.54 0.10
C ARG A 180 -4.26 -3.45 -1.07
N THR A 181 -5.47 -3.98 -0.91
CA THR A 181 -6.50 -3.99 -1.96
C THR A 181 -6.88 -2.57 -2.36
N LYS A 182 -7.07 -1.67 -1.40
CA LYS A 182 -7.37 -0.26 -1.67
C LYS A 182 -6.29 0.38 -2.54
N LYS A 183 -5.02 0.26 -2.15
CA LYS A 183 -3.90 0.83 -2.91
C LYS A 183 -3.77 0.21 -4.31
N THR A 184 -3.93 -1.10 -4.44
CA THR A 184 -3.92 -1.77 -5.75
C THR A 184 -5.03 -1.21 -6.66
N ILE A 185 -6.23 -0.97 -6.14
CA ILE A 185 -7.32 -0.36 -6.93
C ILE A 185 -6.96 1.08 -7.35
N GLU A 186 -6.39 1.89 -6.44
CA GLU A 186 -6.06 3.29 -6.72
C GLU A 186 -4.87 3.45 -7.68
N GLU A 187 -3.82 2.65 -7.51
CA GLU A 187 -2.55 2.82 -8.21
C GLU A 187 -2.42 1.93 -9.45
N GLU A 188 -2.93 0.70 -9.42
CA GLU A 188 -2.69 -0.30 -10.48
C GLU A 188 -3.83 -0.46 -11.48
N LEU A 189 -5.02 0.08 -11.19
CA LEU A 189 -6.20 0.01 -12.08
C LEU A 189 -6.51 1.33 -12.81
N GLY A 190 -5.59 2.29 -12.83
CA GLY A 190 -5.77 3.55 -13.58
C GLY A 190 -5.89 3.36 -15.10
N ASP A 191 -5.49 2.19 -15.62
CA ASP A 191 -5.66 1.79 -17.02
C ASP A 191 -7.06 1.21 -17.32
N ASP A 192 -7.90 1.02 -16.30
CA ASP A 192 -9.28 0.55 -16.44
C ASP A 192 -10.21 1.33 -15.48
N PRO A 193 -10.69 2.52 -15.88
CA PRO A 193 -11.53 3.38 -15.05
C PRO A 193 -12.81 2.70 -14.55
N TYR A 194 -13.35 1.76 -15.32
CA TYR A 194 -14.56 1.04 -14.93
C TYR A 194 -14.25 0.01 -13.84
N ALA A 195 -13.19 -0.79 -14.01
CA ALA A 195 -12.72 -1.71 -12.97
C ALA A 195 -12.38 -0.96 -11.68
N GLN A 196 -11.68 0.18 -11.78
CA GLN A 196 -11.35 1.00 -10.63
C GLN A 196 -12.61 1.44 -9.87
N LYS A 197 -13.64 1.93 -10.57
CA LYS A 197 -14.91 2.32 -9.94
C LYS A 197 -15.59 1.14 -9.26
N VAL A 198 -15.79 0.04 -10.00
CA VAL A 198 -16.52 -1.13 -9.51
C VAL A 198 -15.82 -1.75 -8.30
N PHE A 199 -14.50 -1.94 -8.35
CA PHE A 199 -13.76 -2.49 -7.22
C PHE A 199 -13.70 -1.54 -6.03
N SER A 200 -13.66 -0.22 -6.24
CA SER A 200 -13.77 0.74 -5.13
C SER A 200 -15.11 0.62 -4.41
N GLU A 201 -16.21 0.49 -5.16
CA GLU A 201 -17.55 0.28 -4.59
C GLU A 201 -17.64 -1.07 -3.86
N LEU A 202 -17.15 -2.15 -4.48
CA LEU A 202 -17.12 -3.49 -3.85
C LEU A 202 -16.28 -3.53 -2.58
N LEU A 203 -15.10 -2.92 -2.57
CA LEU A 203 -14.25 -2.84 -1.39
C LEU A 203 -14.94 -2.03 -0.28
N LYS A 204 -15.61 -0.93 -0.62
CA LYS A 204 -16.38 -0.13 0.34
C LYS A 204 -17.50 -0.96 0.99
N ASP A 205 -18.26 -1.70 0.20
CA ASP A 205 -19.33 -2.57 0.69
C ASP A 205 -18.79 -3.72 1.54
N ALA A 206 -17.67 -4.32 1.13
CA ALA A 206 -17.00 -5.38 1.89
C ALA A 206 -16.45 -4.88 3.24
N ILE A 207 -15.88 -3.67 3.29
CA ILE A 207 -15.45 -3.03 4.54
C ILE A 207 -16.65 -2.81 5.45
N ALA A 208 -17.75 -2.25 4.94
CA ALA A 208 -18.96 -2.03 5.73
C ALA A 208 -19.54 -3.36 6.29
N ALA A 209 -19.53 -4.42 5.47
CA ALA A 209 -19.97 -5.75 5.88
C ALA A 209 -19.01 -6.40 6.90
N ALA A 210 -17.70 -6.18 6.76
CA ALA A 210 -16.69 -6.64 7.70
C ALA A 210 -16.81 -5.91 9.04
N ASP A 211 -16.99 -4.59 9.04
CA ASP A 211 -17.17 -3.79 10.26
C ASP A 211 -18.45 -4.21 11.01
N ALA A 212 -19.54 -4.48 10.29
CA ALA A 212 -20.77 -5.04 10.87
C ALA A 212 -20.59 -6.45 11.46
N ALA A 213 -19.53 -7.16 11.06
CA ALA A 213 -19.18 -8.50 11.54
C ALA A 213 -18.00 -8.48 12.54
N PHE A 214 -17.83 -7.41 13.31
CA PHE A 214 -16.73 -7.20 14.27
C PHE A 214 -16.46 -8.39 15.22
N ASP A 215 -17.52 -9.04 15.69
CA ASP A 215 -17.43 -10.20 16.60
C ASP A 215 -16.98 -11.50 15.89
N TYR A 216 -16.84 -11.48 14.56
CA TYR A 216 -16.53 -12.64 13.72
C TYR A 216 -15.29 -12.41 12.84
N PRO A 217 -14.06 -12.45 13.39
CA PRO A 217 -12.82 -12.18 12.65
C PRO A 217 -12.67 -12.97 11.34
N GLY A 218 -12.98 -14.27 11.36
CA GLY A 218 -12.91 -15.10 10.16
C GLY A 218 -13.84 -14.64 9.04
N LYS A 219 -15.00 -14.07 9.39
CA LYS A 219 -15.93 -13.50 8.41
C LYS A 219 -15.42 -12.19 7.83
N GLN A 220 -14.79 -11.32 8.64
CA GLN A 220 -14.16 -10.09 8.18
C GLN A 220 -13.05 -10.40 7.17
N TYR A 221 -12.17 -11.34 7.53
CA TYR A 221 -11.08 -11.81 6.68
C TYR A 221 -11.61 -12.36 5.35
N ALA A 222 -12.61 -13.25 5.40
CA ALA A 222 -13.17 -13.86 4.19
C ALA A 222 -13.77 -12.83 3.22
N LEU A 223 -14.52 -11.85 3.72
CA LEU A 223 -15.14 -10.81 2.89
C LEU A 223 -14.09 -9.95 2.17
N LEU A 224 -13.04 -9.54 2.87
CA LEU A 224 -11.99 -8.71 2.29
C LEU A 224 -11.09 -9.50 1.35
N LYS A 225 -10.76 -10.76 1.68
CA LYS A 225 -10.00 -11.67 0.83
C LYS A 225 -10.72 -11.96 -0.49
N GLU A 226 -12.04 -12.10 -0.46
CA GLU A 226 -12.83 -12.30 -1.67
C GLU A 226 -12.68 -11.12 -2.65
N VAL A 227 -12.76 -9.88 -2.15
CA VAL A 227 -12.55 -8.68 -2.99
C VAL A 227 -11.11 -8.62 -3.50
N GLU A 228 -10.13 -8.90 -2.65
CA GLU A 228 -8.71 -8.94 -3.04
C GLU A 228 -8.46 -9.93 -4.19
N GLU A 229 -9.04 -11.13 -4.12
CA GLU A 229 -8.92 -12.13 -5.17
C GLU A 229 -9.52 -11.60 -6.48
N GLN A 230 -10.71 -11.00 -6.44
CA GLN A 230 -11.35 -10.45 -7.63
C GLN A 230 -10.51 -9.32 -8.27
N VAL A 231 -9.92 -8.45 -7.45
CA VAL A 231 -9.02 -7.38 -7.91
C VAL A 231 -7.78 -7.98 -8.56
N ARG A 232 -7.15 -8.96 -7.90
CA ARG A 232 -5.94 -9.64 -8.38
C ARG A 232 -6.16 -10.37 -9.70
N GLU A 233 -7.29 -11.05 -9.83
CA GLU A 233 -7.69 -11.73 -11.09
C GLU A 233 -8.19 -10.74 -12.15
N ARG A 234 -8.35 -9.45 -11.81
CA ARG A 234 -9.05 -8.44 -12.62
C ARG A 234 -10.41 -8.95 -13.13
N SER A 235 -11.11 -9.71 -12.28
CA SER A 235 -12.42 -10.30 -12.56
C SER A 235 -13.53 -9.29 -12.27
N VAL A 236 -13.66 -8.29 -13.15
CA VAL A 236 -14.64 -7.21 -12.98
C VAL A 236 -16.06 -7.75 -13.25
N PRO A 237 -17.01 -7.62 -12.30
CA PRO A 237 -18.40 -8.01 -12.51
C PRO A 237 -19.03 -7.30 -13.72
N GLY A 238 -19.86 -8.03 -14.47
CA GLY A 238 -20.53 -7.50 -15.66
C GLY A 238 -19.66 -7.44 -16.92
N ILE A 239 -18.38 -7.82 -16.85
CA ILE A 239 -17.54 -7.98 -18.06
C ILE A 239 -17.75 -9.37 -18.68
N PRO A 240 -18.05 -9.46 -20.00
CA PRO A 240 -18.25 -10.73 -20.67
C PRO A 240 -17.00 -11.63 -20.66
N ALA A 241 -17.21 -12.93 -20.43
CA ALA A 241 -16.13 -13.93 -20.41
C ALA A 241 -15.32 -14.00 -21.71
N LYS A 242 -15.91 -13.63 -22.86
CA LYS A 242 -15.23 -13.52 -24.16
C LYS A 242 -14.07 -12.54 -24.17
N LEU A 243 -14.08 -11.55 -23.26
CA LEU A 243 -13.04 -10.53 -23.16
C LEU A 243 -11.99 -10.88 -22.09
N LYS A 244 -12.14 -12.00 -21.36
CA LYS A 244 -11.29 -12.34 -20.22
C LYS A 244 -9.79 -12.26 -20.53
N ASP A 245 -9.38 -12.77 -21.69
CA ASP A 245 -7.98 -12.88 -22.09
C ASP A 245 -7.41 -11.60 -22.75
N ASN A 246 -8.21 -10.55 -22.91
CA ASN A 246 -7.77 -9.28 -23.51
C ASN A 246 -8.04 -8.10 -22.55
N PRO A 247 -7.04 -7.71 -21.72
CA PRO A 247 -7.20 -6.63 -20.74
C PRO A 247 -7.66 -5.30 -21.32
N HIS A 248 -7.14 -4.89 -22.48
CA HIS A 248 -7.50 -3.62 -23.11
C HIS A 248 -8.95 -3.64 -23.62
N ALA A 249 -9.37 -4.72 -24.29
CA ALA A 249 -10.75 -4.86 -24.72
C ALA A 249 -11.74 -4.92 -23.54
N ARG A 250 -11.36 -5.49 -22.39
CA ARG A 250 -12.19 -5.38 -21.16
C ARG A 250 -12.35 -3.94 -20.70
N ALA A 251 -11.25 -3.19 -20.64
CA ALA A 251 -11.30 -1.79 -20.23
C ALA A 251 -12.19 -0.96 -21.19
N TYR A 252 -12.07 -1.18 -22.51
CA TYR A 252 -12.94 -0.51 -23.49
C TYR A 252 -14.41 -0.93 -23.38
N TYR A 253 -14.71 -2.19 -23.06
CA TYR A 253 -16.08 -2.59 -22.74
C TYR A 253 -16.59 -1.92 -21.46
N GLY A 254 -15.73 -1.81 -20.45
CA GLY A 254 -16.00 -1.07 -19.22
C GLY A 254 -16.36 0.40 -19.48
N VAL A 255 -15.71 1.05 -20.45
CA VAL A 255 -16.09 2.42 -20.89
C VAL A 255 -17.54 2.48 -21.36
N PHE A 256 -18.04 1.46 -22.08
CA PHE A 256 -19.47 1.44 -22.45
C PHE A 256 -20.37 1.35 -21.21
N ARG A 257 -20.00 0.53 -20.21
CA ARG A 257 -20.76 0.45 -18.96
C ARG A 257 -20.74 1.76 -18.18
N LEU A 258 -19.61 2.47 -18.14
CA LEU A 258 -19.50 3.81 -17.55
C LEU A 258 -20.43 4.82 -18.23
N GLN A 259 -20.42 4.87 -19.56
CA GLN A 259 -21.10 5.92 -20.32
C GLN A 259 -22.59 5.65 -20.53
N LEU A 260 -23.00 4.39 -20.61
CA LEU A 260 -24.39 3.99 -20.81
C LEU A 260 -25.11 3.66 -19.49
N GLY A 261 -24.34 3.33 -18.45
CA GLY A 261 -24.82 2.86 -17.16
C GLY A 261 -25.10 1.35 -17.13
N ASP A 262 -24.67 0.71 -16.05
CA ASP A 262 -24.76 -0.75 -15.85
C ASP A 262 -26.17 -1.30 -16.08
N ALA A 263 -27.19 -0.68 -15.48
CA ALA A 263 -28.58 -1.10 -15.63
C ALA A 263 -29.09 -1.00 -17.09
N THR A 264 -28.60 -0.01 -17.85
CA THR A 264 -28.95 0.12 -19.27
C THR A 264 -28.31 -1.01 -20.07
N VAL A 265 -27.03 -1.28 -19.83
CA VAL A 265 -26.28 -2.35 -20.52
C VAL A 265 -26.91 -3.71 -20.20
N ASP A 266 -27.18 -4.00 -18.92
CA ASP A 266 -27.76 -5.27 -18.48
C ASP A 266 -29.16 -5.53 -19.07
N ALA A 267 -29.92 -4.47 -19.38
CA ALA A 267 -31.24 -4.57 -20.00
C ALA A 267 -31.20 -4.72 -21.54
N MET A 268 -30.02 -4.65 -22.18
CA MET A 268 -29.89 -4.77 -23.63
C MET A 268 -30.15 -6.21 -24.11
N SER A 269 -30.53 -6.37 -25.39
CA SER A 269 -30.64 -7.71 -25.99
C SER A 269 -29.27 -8.39 -26.12
N GLU A 270 -29.25 -9.71 -26.32
CA GLU A 270 -28.01 -10.46 -26.54
C GLU A 270 -27.25 -9.96 -27.78
N GLU A 271 -27.95 -9.59 -28.86
CA GLU A 271 -27.31 -9.06 -30.07
C GLU A 271 -26.63 -7.71 -29.81
N ALA A 272 -27.26 -6.88 -28.98
CA ALA A 272 -26.69 -5.60 -28.61
C ALA A 272 -25.47 -5.74 -27.71
N HIS A 273 -25.48 -6.70 -26.77
CA HIS A 273 -24.32 -7.10 -25.98
C HIS A 273 -23.17 -7.59 -26.85
N GLU A 274 -23.45 -8.51 -27.78
CA GLU A 274 -22.45 -9.03 -28.71
C GLU A 274 -21.85 -7.91 -29.57
N ALA A 275 -22.69 -6.96 -29.99
CA ALA A 275 -22.22 -5.82 -30.75
C ALA A 275 -21.36 -4.85 -29.91
N LEU A 276 -21.53 -4.76 -28.58
CA LEU A 276 -20.62 -4.01 -27.71
C LEU A 276 -19.29 -4.74 -27.51
N ILE A 277 -19.31 -6.07 -27.38
CA ILE A 277 -18.10 -6.90 -27.33
C ILE A 277 -17.26 -6.70 -28.60
N ASN A 278 -17.91 -6.74 -29.77
CA ASN A 278 -17.25 -6.53 -31.05
C ASN A 278 -16.70 -5.10 -31.18
N ASP A 279 -17.44 -4.08 -30.71
CA ASP A 279 -16.96 -2.70 -30.70
C ASP A 279 -15.72 -2.54 -29.81
N ALA A 280 -15.69 -3.18 -28.63
CA ALA A 280 -14.53 -3.13 -27.73
C ALA A 280 -13.28 -3.77 -28.35
N LEU A 281 -13.42 -4.92 -29.02
CA LEU A 281 -12.35 -5.57 -29.76
C LEU A 281 -11.89 -4.75 -30.98
N ALA A 282 -12.81 -4.06 -31.65
CA ALA A 282 -12.49 -3.19 -32.76
C ALA A 282 -11.74 -1.92 -32.31
N ILE A 283 -12.11 -1.36 -31.15
CA ILE A 283 -11.37 -0.26 -30.53
C ILE A 283 -9.94 -0.70 -30.22
N ASP A 284 -9.78 -1.88 -29.60
CA ASP A 284 -8.46 -2.43 -29.26
C ASP A 284 -7.54 -2.56 -30.48
N ALA A 285 -8.00 -3.23 -31.53
CA ALA A 285 -7.23 -3.39 -32.77
C ALA A 285 -6.88 -2.03 -33.43
N LEU A 286 -7.79 -1.06 -33.37
CA LEU A 286 -7.57 0.27 -33.91
C LEU A 286 -6.55 1.06 -33.09
N VAL A 287 -6.62 0.97 -31.76
CA VAL A 287 -5.65 1.59 -30.86
C VAL A 287 -4.26 1.02 -31.13
N ASP A 288 -4.12 -0.30 -31.19
CA ASP A 288 -2.86 -0.98 -31.53
C ASP A 288 -2.27 -0.49 -32.85
N GLN A 289 -3.11 -0.38 -33.88
CA GLN A 289 -2.70 0.20 -35.16
C GLN A 289 -2.20 1.64 -34.99
N GLN A 290 -2.94 2.48 -34.28
CA GLN A 290 -2.55 3.88 -34.06
C GLN A 290 -1.26 4.00 -33.24
N VAL A 291 -1.03 3.12 -32.26
CA VAL A 291 0.23 3.03 -31.50
C VAL A 291 1.39 2.71 -32.44
N ALA A 292 1.23 1.69 -33.29
CA ALA A 292 2.27 1.24 -34.20
C ALA A 292 2.61 2.27 -35.29
N GLU A 293 1.62 3.02 -35.78
CA GLU A 293 1.80 4.05 -36.81
C GLU A 293 2.46 5.33 -36.27
N ASN A 294 2.32 5.61 -34.97
CA ASN A 294 2.71 6.88 -34.36
C ASN A 294 3.63 6.70 -33.15
N THR A 295 4.49 5.67 -33.13
CA THR A 295 5.33 5.27 -31.98
C THR A 295 6.11 6.40 -31.30
N LEU A 296 6.51 7.42 -32.05
CA LEU A 296 7.28 8.58 -31.54
C LEU A 296 6.45 9.86 -31.38
N ASN A 297 5.14 9.81 -31.64
CA ASN A 297 4.24 10.96 -31.63
C ASN A 297 2.97 10.66 -30.81
N PRO A 298 3.01 10.86 -29.48
CA PRO A 298 1.85 10.65 -28.60
C PRO A 298 0.60 11.42 -29.05
N GLN A 299 0.77 12.66 -29.53
CA GLN A 299 -0.35 13.49 -30.01
C GLN A 299 -0.96 12.94 -31.30
N GLY A 300 -0.14 12.34 -32.18
CA GLY A 300 -0.58 11.68 -33.40
C GLY A 300 -1.48 10.48 -33.11
N ILE A 301 -1.16 9.70 -32.07
CA ILE A 301 -1.98 8.57 -31.62
C ILE A 301 -3.35 9.08 -31.17
N GLU A 302 -3.39 10.06 -30.28
CA GLU A 302 -4.65 10.61 -29.76
C GLU A 302 -5.52 11.17 -30.90
N ALA A 303 -4.93 11.94 -31.81
CA ALA A 303 -5.64 12.49 -32.96
C ALA A 303 -6.18 11.39 -33.89
N GLY A 304 -5.38 10.36 -34.16
CA GLY A 304 -5.75 9.23 -35.00
C GLY A 304 -6.87 8.37 -34.40
N ILE A 305 -6.85 8.15 -33.07
CA ILE A 305 -7.93 7.50 -32.33
C ILE A 305 -9.22 8.32 -32.47
N ARG A 306 -9.17 9.64 -32.21
CA ARG A 306 -10.35 10.53 -32.35
C ARG A 306 -10.93 10.47 -33.76
N GLN A 307 -10.08 10.60 -34.77
CA GLN A 307 -10.51 10.61 -36.17
C GLN A 307 -11.15 9.29 -36.60
N SER A 308 -10.58 8.17 -36.17
CA SER A 308 -10.98 6.84 -36.63
C SER A 308 -12.22 6.30 -35.89
N LEU A 309 -12.35 6.57 -34.59
CA LEU A 309 -13.47 6.08 -33.79
C LEU A 309 -14.73 6.94 -33.90
N LEU A 310 -14.60 8.25 -34.12
CA LEU A 310 -15.73 9.18 -34.10
C LEU A 310 -16.87 8.80 -35.05
N PRO A 311 -16.65 8.45 -36.33
CA PRO A 311 -17.75 8.11 -37.24
C PRO A 311 -18.56 6.89 -36.79
N THR A 312 -17.87 5.86 -36.31
CA THR A 312 -18.48 4.59 -35.89
C THR A 312 -19.26 4.77 -34.59
N LEU A 313 -18.65 5.40 -33.59
CA LEU A 313 -19.30 5.61 -32.29
C LEU A 313 -20.44 6.64 -32.38
N TYR A 314 -20.29 7.70 -33.17
CA TYR A 314 -21.35 8.68 -33.39
C TYR A 314 -22.62 8.04 -33.96
N LYS A 315 -22.46 7.16 -34.95
CA LYS A 315 -23.59 6.47 -35.58
C LYS A 315 -24.40 5.63 -34.59
N ARG A 316 -23.76 5.10 -33.55
CA ARG A 316 -24.36 4.19 -32.59
C ARG A 316 -24.87 4.88 -31.33
N PHE A 317 -24.08 5.78 -30.76
CA PHE A 317 -24.33 6.35 -29.43
C PHE A 317 -24.71 7.84 -29.47
N GLY A 318 -24.62 8.50 -30.62
CA GLY A 318 -24.78 9.94 -30.73
C GLY A 318 -23.51 10.71 -30.36
N MET A 319 -23.51 12.02 -30.58
CA MET A 319 -22.30 12.84 -30.52
C MET A 319 -21.70 12.96 -29.11
N GLU A 320 -22.55 13.13 -28.10
CA GLU A 320 -22.12 13.36 -26.73
C GLU A 320 -21.43 12.12 -26.15
N GLN A 321 -22.11 10.98 -26.19
CA GLN A 321 -21.58 9.69 -25.72
C GLN A 321 -20.36 9.26 -26.55
N ALA A 322 -20.37 9.45 -27.87
CA ALA A 322 -19.22 9.11 -28.69
C ALA A 322 -17.96 9.89 -28.28
N LYS A 323 -18.08 11.19 -27.98
CA LYS A 323 -16.95 11.98 -27.48
C LYS A 323 -16.47 11.48 -26.12
N ALA A 324 -17.39 11.24 -25.19
CA ALA A 324 -17.04 10.76 -23.85
C ALA A 324 -16.33 9.40 -23.88
N ILE A 325 -16.82 8.46 -24.69
CA ILE A 325 -16.16 7.16 -24.91
C ILE A 325 -14.74 7.36 -25.47
N ILE A 326 -14.58 8.23 -26.48
CA ILE A 326 -13.27 8.49 -27.09
C ILE A 326 -12.30 9.13 -26.09
N ASP A 327 -12.78 10.05 -25.26
CA ASP A 327 -11.97 10.71 -24.23
C ASP A 327 -11.46 9.68 -23.20
N GLU A 328 -12.31 8.73 -22.77
CA GLU A 328 -11.92 7.64 -21.88
C GLU A 328 -10.95 6.65 -22.55
N VAL A 329 -11.17 6.28 -23.81
CA VAL A 329 -10.22 5.43 -24.56
C VAL A 329 -8.84 6.09 -24.62
N ILE A 330 -8.78 7.40 -24.87
CA ILE A 330 -7.52 8.16 -24.88
C ILE A 330 -6.89 8.21 -23.50
N HIS A 331 -7.69 8.36 -22.44
CA HIS A 331 -7.21 8.30 -21.07
C HIS A 331 -6.53 6.96 -20.77
N ILE A 332 -7.20 5.84 -21.06
CA ILE A 332 -6.68 4.48 -20.92
C ILE A 332 -5.34 4.33 -21.65
N VAL A 333 -5.27 4.78 -22.91
CA VAL A 333 -4.04 4.72 -23.72
C VAL A 333 -2.91 5.57 -23.13
N ARG A 334 -3.22 6.72 -22.52
CA ARG A 334 -2.23 7.58 -21.89
C ARG A 334 -1.69 6.97 -20.60
N VAL A 335 -2.54 6.36 -19.78
CA VAL A 335 -2.14 5.73 -18.52
C VAL A 335 -1.40 4.42 -18.77
N GLY A 336 -1.92 3.54 -19.62
CA GLY A 336 -1.31 2.23 -19.93
C GLY A 336 0.04 2.30 -20.64
N ARG A 337 0.47 3.48 -21.10
CA ARG A 337 1.80 3.71 -21.69
C ARG A 337 2.85 4.22 -20.73
N LYS A 338 2.49 4.58 -19.50
CA LYS A 338 3.51 4.94 -18.51
C LYS A 338 4.33 3.67 -18.23
N PRO A 339 5.67 3.69 -18.39
CA PRO A 339 6.48 2.58 -17.90
C PRO A 339 6.30 2.52 -16.39
N SER A 340 5.93 1.34 -15.90
CA SER A 340 5.93 0.97 -14.48
C SER A 340 7.31 1.14 -13.86
#